data_AF-A0A0G0WP28-F1
#
_entry.id   AF-A0A0G0WP28-F1
#
_cell.length_a   1.000
_cell.length_b   1.000
_cell.length_c   1.000
_cell.angle_alpha   90.00
_cell.angle_beta   90.00
_cell.angle_gamma   90.00
#
_symmetry.space_group_name_H-M   'P 1'
#
loop_
_entity.id
_entity.type
_entity.pdbx_description
1 polymer ?
#
loop_
_entity_poly.entity_id
_entity_poly.type
_entity_poly.pdbx_seq_one_letter_code
_entity_poly.pdbx_strand_id
1 'polypeptide(L)' 'MENSYGLWSLVIINSLVFIIFAFSFTKPKTSRDWRSFGGFSAFIVALFTEMYGFPLTIYFFCSDHYKQQFEKDPETYILK' A
#
# COMPACT_ATOMS: atom_id res chain seq x y z
N MET A 1 10.26 24.56 -7.20
CA MET A 1 9.05 23.82 -6.80
C MET A 1 9.54 22.59 -6.06
N GLU A 2 9.62 22.65 -4.74
CA GLU A 2 10.17 21.57 -3.91
C GLU A 2 9.26 20.33 -3.94
N ASN A 3 9.87 19.16 -4.06
CA ASN A 3 9.21 17.86 -4.16
C ASN A 3 8.57 17.48 -2.81
N SER A 4 7.41 18.06 -2.48
CA SER A 4 6.62 17.68 -1.29
C SER A 4 6.01 16.26 -1.37
N TYR A 5 6.26 15.53 -2.46
CA TYR A 5 5.90 14.12 -2.65
C TYR A 5 7.01 13.14 -2.18
N GLY A 6 8.10 13.62 -1.57
CA GLY A 6 9.30 12.84 -1.22
C GLY A 6 9.36 12.20 0.18
N LEU A 7 8.33 12.35 1.02
CA LEU A 7 8.35 11.83 2.41
C LEU A 7 8.03 10.32 2.50
N TRP A 8 7.80 9.65 1.37
CA TRP A 8 7.60 8.21 1.30
C TRP A 8 8.79 7.40 1.83
N SER A 9 10.01 7.91 1.69
CA SER A 9 11.20 7.25 2.25
C SER A 9 11.12 7.14 3.77
N LEU A 10 10.59 8.15 4.46
CA LEU A 10 10.39 8.11 5.91
C LEU A 10 9.32 7.10 6.32
N VAL A 11 8.26 6.96 5.54
CA VAL A 11 7.18 5.95 5.75
C VAL A 11 7.73 4.55 5.63
N ILE A 12 8.46 4.30 4.54
CA ILE A 12 9.06 3.00 4.27
C ILE A 12 10.04 2.66 5.37
N ILE A 13 10.95 3.58 5.74
CA ILE A 13 11.97 3.35 6.77
C ILE A 13 11.32 3.07 8.14
N ASN A 14 10.37 3.91 8.60
CA ASN A 14 9.69 3.67 9.88
C ASN A 14 8.95 2.33 9.89
N SER A 15 8.18 2.06 8.84
CA SER A 15 7.41 0.81 8.73
C SER A 15 8.34 -0.41 8.70
N LEU A 16 9.45 -0.35 7.95
CA LEU A 16 10.41 -1.46 7.86
C LEU A 16 11.03 -1.75 9.23
N VAL A 17 11.39 -0.71 9.98
CA VAL A 17 11.95 -0.85 11.33
C VAL A 17 10.95 -1.56 12.24
N PHE A 18 9.68 -1.12 12.27
CA PHE A 18 8.64 -1.77 13.08
C PHE A 18 8.35 -3.20 12.64
N ILE A 19 8.31 -3.48 11.33
CA ILE A 19 8.04 -4.81 10.79
C ILE A 19 9.19 -5.77 11.08
N ILE A 20 10.44 -5.38 10.85
CA ILE A 20 11.62 -6.20 11.13
C ILE A 20 11.73 -6.48 12.63
N PHE A 21 11.47 -5.47 13.46
CA PHE A 21 11.45 -5.64 14.90
C PHE A 21 10.38 -6.65 15.33
N ALA A 22 9.14 -6.46 14.85
CA ALA A 22 8.04 -7.38 15.15
C ALA A 22 8.32 -8.79 14.63
N PHE A 23 8.97 -8.94 13.47
CA PHE A 23 9.37 -10.23 12.90
C PHE A 23 10.35 -10.98 13.82
N SER A 24 11.31 -10.25 14.40
CA SER A 24 12.27 -10.81 15.37
C SER A 24 11.60 -11.35 16.64
N PHE A 25 10.52 -10.69 17.09
CA PHE A 25 9.74 -11.15 18.25
C PHE A 25 8.79 -12.29 17.93
N THR A 26 8.13 -12.25 16.78
CA THR A 26 7.04 -13.19 16.46
C THR A 26 7.51 -14.55 15.96
N LYS A 27 8.80 -14.73 15.58
CA LYS A 27 9.42 -16.01 15.15
C LYS A 27 8.39 -16.99 14.55
N PRO A 28 7.72 -16.62 13.45
CA PRO A 28 6.57 -17.35 12.97
C PRO A 28 6.99 -18.77 12.56
N LYS A 29 6.59 -19.77 13.36
CA LYS A 29 6.92 -21.19 13.11
C LYS A 29 5.87 -21.92 12.27
N THR A 30 4.64 -21.38 12.22
CA THR A 30 3.50 -22.01 11.52
C THR A 30 2.91 -21.06 10.48
N SER A 31 2.36 -21.59 9.39
CA SER A 31 1.71 -20.81 8.32
C SER A 31 0.57 -19.90 8.81
N ARG A 32 0.00 -20.19 9.99
CA ARG A 32 -1.05 -19.37 10.62
C ARG A 32 -0.49 -18.13 11.31
N ASP A 33 0.71 -18.20 11.87
CA ASP A 33 1.41 -17.06 12.47
C ASP A 33 1.80 -16.03 11.40
N TRP A 34 2.17 -16.51 10.20
CA TRP A 34 2.44 -15.66 9.04
C TRP A 34 1.24 -14.84 8.59
N ARG A 35 0.02 -15.36 8.72
CA ARG A 35 -1.21 -14.63 8.35
C ARG A 35 -1.53 -13.52 9.35
N SER A 36 -1.37 -13.79 10.64
CA SER A 36 -1.55 -12.78 11.70
C SER A 36 -0.47 -11.70 11.62
N PHE A 37 0.78 -12.09 11.35
CA PHE A 37 1.89 -11.16 11.17
C PHE A 37 1.71 -10.26 9.94
N GLY A 38 1.25 -10.83 8.82
CA GLY A 38 0.93 -10.07 7.61
C GLY A 38 -0.20 -9.06 7.82
N GLY A 39 -1.23 -9.41 8.61
CA GLY A 39 -2.29 -8.47 8.98
C GLY A 39 -1.78 -7.32 9.85
N PHE A 40 -0.92 -7.61 10.82
CA PHE A 40 -0.28 -6.61 11.66
C PHE A 40 0.63 -5.66 10.86
N SER A 41 1.46 -6.20 9.96
CA SER A 41 2.34 -5.37 9.11
C SER A 41 1.55 -4.49 8.14
N ALA A 42 0.48 -5.02 7.53
CA ALA A 42 -0.41 -4.26 6.65
C ALA A 42 -1.10 -3.10 7.39
N PHE A 43 -1.53 -3.31 8.64
CA PHE A 43 -2.11 -2.27 9.48
C PHE A 43 -1.11 -1.13 9.80
N ILE A 44 0.13 -1.49 10.17
CA ILE A 44 1.20 -0.52 10.43
C ILE A 44 1.48 0.32 9.17
N VAL A 45 1.68 -0.35 8.02
CA VAL A 45 1.94 0.33 6.75
C VAL A 45 0.76 1.23 6.36
N ALA A 46 -0.48 0.80 6.57
CA ALA A 46 -1.66 1.62 6.29
C ALA A 46 -1.70 2.91 7.12
N LEU A 47 -1.45 2.84 8.43
CA LEU A 47 -1.41 4.03 9.31
C LEU A 47 -0.33 5.03 8.87
N PHE A 48 0.89 4.57 8.60
CA PHE A 48 1.97 5.46 8.18
C PHE A 48 1.78 5.97 6.74
N THR A 49 1.25 5.15 5.83
CA THR A 49 0.95 5.59 4.46
C THR A 49 -0.20 6.60 4.43
N GLU A 50 -1.18 6.47 5.34
CA GLU A 50 -2.25 7.46 5.51
C GLU A 50 -1.73 8.78 6.09
N MET A 51 -0.79 8.73 7.05
CA MET A 51 -0.25 9.94 7.68
C MET A 51 0.76 10.71 6.81
N TYR A 52 1.47 10.04 5.92
CA TYR A 52 2.64 10.62 5.23
C TYR A 52 2.67 10.36 3.70
N GLY A 53 1.69 9.62 3.16
CA GLY A 53 1.67 9.15 1.77
C GLY A 53 0.34 9.38 1.04
N PHE A 54 0.11 8.58 0.00
CA PHE A 54 -1.11 8.63 -0.83
C PHE A 54 -2.13 7.62 -0.26
N PRO A 55 -3.37 8.03 0.07
CA PRO A 55 -4.33 7.15 0.72
C PRO A 55 -4.55 5.90 -0.12
N LEU A 56 -4.51 4.70 0.50
CA LEU A 56 -4.86 3.43 -0.16
C LEU A 56 -6.24 3.51 -0.84
N THR A 57 -7.12 4.33 -0.28
CA THR A 57 -8.41 4.71 -0.84
C THR A 57 -8.30 5.26 -2.25
N ILE A 58 -7.31 6.10 -2.57
CA ILE A 58 -7.19 6.68 -3.92
C ILE A 58 -6.70 5.63 -4.91
N TYR A 59 -5.81 4.70 -4.54
CA TYR A 59 -5.43 3.60 -5.45
C TYR A 59 -6.63 2.68 -5.77
N PHE A 60 -7.47 2.40 -4.76
CA PHE A 60 -8.69 1.61 -4.94
C PHE A 60 -9.74 2.37 -5.78
N PHE A 61 -9.94 3.66 -5.52
CA PHE A 61 -10.88 4.50 -6.26
C PHE A 61 -10.43 4.75 -7.70
N CYS A 62 -9.12 4.94 -7.94
CA CYS A 62 -8.57 5.07 -9.28
C CYS A 62 -8.82 3.80 -10.09
N SER A 63 -8.52 2.63 -9.52
CA SER A 63 -8.71 1.35 -10.22
C SER A 63 -10.15 1.12 -10.66
N ASP A 64 -11.13 1.49 -9.83
CA ASP A 64 -12.55 1.36 -10.18
C ASP A 64 -12.93 2.37 -11.28
N HIS A 65 -12.47 3.61 -11.15
CA HIS A 65 -12.75 4.66 -12.14
C HIS A 65 -12.12 4.36 -13.52
N TYR A 66 -10.92 3.76 -13.57
CA TYR A 66 -10.28 3.35 -14.83
C TYR A 66 -10.99 2.19 -15.51
N LYS A 67 -11.54 1.24 -14.75
CA LYS A 67 -12.31 0.12 -15.31
C LYS A 67 -13.65 0.57 -15.91
N GLN A 68 -14.34 1.49 -15.24
CA GLN A 68 -15.62 2.03 -15.70
C GLN A 68 -15.48 2.79 -17.04
N GLN A 69 -14.32 3.40 -17.29
CA GLN A 69 -14.03 4.09 -18.54
C GLN A 69 -13.79 3.13 -19.72
N PHE A 70 -13.14 1.99 -19.48
CA PHE A 70 -12.83 0.98 -20.50
C PHE A 70 -14.08 0.20 -20.96
N GLU A 71 -14.96 -0.13 -20.01
CA GLU A 71 -16.20 -0.87 -20.30
C GLU A 71 -17.24 -0.02 -21.05
N LYS A 72 -17.22 1.30 -20.86
CA LYS A 72 -18.15 2.22 -21.53
C LYS A 72 -17.80 2.56 -22.98
N ASP A 73 -16.51 2.59 -23.33
CA ASP A 73 -16.05 2.97 -24.67
C ASP A 73 -14.71 2.27 -25.05
N PRO A 74 -14.75 0.98 -25.39
CA PRO A 74 -13.54 0.21 -25.71
C PRO A 74 -12.85 0.66 -27.00
N GLU A 75 -13.61 1.22 -27.96
CA GLU A 75 -13.16 1.60 -29.30
C GLU A 75 -12.10 2.73 -29.28
N THR A 76 -12.12 3.59 -28.25
CA THR A 76 -11.20 4.74 -28.12
C THR A 76 -9.76 4.32 -27.77
N TYR A 77 -9.57 3.12 -27.20
CA TYR A 77 -8.26 2.61 -26.76
C TYR A 77 -7.64 1.59 -27.72
N ILE A 78 -8.40 1.14 -28.73
CA ILE A 78 -7.94 0.17 -29.75
C ILE A 78 -7.41 0.89 -31.00
N LEU A 79 -7.70 2.19 -31.18
CA LEU A 79 -7.40 2.95 -32.40
C LEU A 79 -6.34 4.07 -32.24
N LYS A 80 -5.48 4.01 -31.21
CA LYS A 80 -4.31 4.88 -31.06
C LYS A 80 -3.04 4.07 -30.85
#